data_AF-A0A822J3E4-F1
#
_entry.id   AF-A0A822J3E4-F1
#
_cell.length_a   1.000
_cell.length_b   1.000
_cell.length_c   1.000
_cell.angle_alpha   90.00
_cell.angle_beta   90.00
_cell.angle_gamma   90.00
#
_symmetry.space_group_name_H-M   'P 1'
#
loop_
_entity.id
_entity.type
_entity.pdbx_description
1 polymer ?
#
loop_
_entity_poly.entity_id
_entity_poly.type
_entity_poly.pdbx_seq_one_letter_code
_entity_poly.pdbx_strand_id
1 'polypeptide(L)'
;MVSNISDIPTILVIAGIVFIFLAIAGRITGKVETSIPPDKQKVLGIIGAVLLVLGLTASTGIFIPPDNRSNSSNSTPTATPITTPIAIATVTPIATATSPLNITITSPKEGEIVPVSTLISGTFSGKIPEGQYMWVVINPQKAIGKWWPQGGRITPLNGQWDVQAVMGVDQDKGTKFKVMVILVNETDDQHYFEYLAKGEKDGSYPAIPLPAIVNTINSISVIRE
;
A
#
# COMPACT_ATOMS: atom_id res chain seq x y z
N MET A 1 1.96 1.34 -0.67
CA MET A 1 1.47 2.66 -1.15
C MET A 1 0.46 2.33 -2.23
N VAL A 2 -0.82 2.28 -1.88
CA VAL A 2 -1.88 2.09 -2.88
C VAL A 2 -1.83 3.35 -3.72
N SER A 3 -1.24 3.27 -4.91
CA SER A 3 -1.25 4.36 -5.86
C SER A 3 -2.72 4.67 -6.09
N ASN A 4 -3.19 5.81 -5.55
CA ASN A 4 -4.51 6.30 -5.85
C ASN A 4 -4.55 6.45 -7.38
N ILE A 5 -5.28 5.56 -8.05
CA ILE A 5 -5.50 5.60 -9.50
C ILE A 5 -6.25 6.89 -9.90
N SER A 6 -6.61 7.73 -8.92
CA SER A 6 -7.20 9.06 -9.11
C SER A 6 -6.20 10.16 -9.51
N ASP A 7 -4.92 9.85 -9.75
CA ASP A 7 -4.01 10.83 -10.33
C ASP A 7 -4.24 10.89 -11.84
N ILE A 8 -4.84 11.99 -12.31
CA ILE A 8 -5.12 12.28 -13.73
C ILE A 8 -3.90 11.99 -14.63
N PRO A 9 -2.64 12.33 -14.26
CA PRO A 9 -1.47 11.98 -15.07
C PRO A 9 -1.27 10.47 -15.26
N THR A 10 -1.51 9.67 -14.21
CA THR A 10 -1.37 8.21 -14.24
C THR A 10 -2.41 7.57 -15.19
N ILE A 11 -3.65 8.06 -15.14
CA ILE A 11 -4.73 7.62 -16.05
C ILE A 11 -4.35 7.92 -17.51
N LEU A 12 -3.76 9.09 -17.79
CA LEU A 12 -3.34 9.48 -19.15
C LEU A 12 -2.21 8.60 -19.70
N VAL A 13 -1.24 8.21 -18.87
CA VAL A 13 -0.15 7.30 -19.27
C VAL A 13 -0.70 5.90 -19.58
N ILE A 14 -1.57 5.36 -18.72
CA ILE A 14 -2.18 4.03 -18.92
C ILE A 14 -3.03 4.04 -20.20
N ALA A 15 -3.87 5.05 -20.40
CA ALA A 15 -4.66 5.19 -21.61
C ALA A 15 -3.78 5.28 -22.86
N GLY A 16 -2.71 6.09 -22.82
CA GLY A 16 -1.75 6.23 -23.92
C GLY A 16 -1.12 4.89 -24.33
N ILE A 17 -0.68 4.09 -23.35
CA ILE A 17 -0.10 2.76 -23.58
C ILE A 17 -1.12 1.82 -24.26
N VAL A 18 -2.36 1.77 -23.75
CA VAL A 18 -3.43 0.92 -24.32
C VAL A 18 -3.71 1.30 -25.77
N PHE A 19 -3.81 2.60 -26.09
CA PHE A 19 -4.04 3.06 -27.47
C PHE A 19 -2.88 2.72 -28.41
N ILE A 20 -1.62 2.77 -27.94
CA ILE A 20 -0.45 2.35 -28.73
C ILE A 20 -0.50 0.85 -29.00
N PHE A 21 -0.82 0.02 -28.01
CA PHE A 21 -0.94 -1.44 -28.20
C PHE A 21 -2.05 -1.79 -29.19
N LEU A 22 -3.21 -1.13 -29.12
CA LEU A 22 -4.30 -1.33 -30.09
C LEU A 22 -3.88 -0.95 -31.52
N ALA A 23 -3.09 0.12 -31.68
CA ALA A 23 -2.57 0.54 -32.98
C ALA A 23 -1.55 -0.47 -33.57
N ILE A 24 -0.73 -1.10 -32.73
CA ILE A 24 0.26 -2.10 -33.15
C ILE A 24 -0.41 -3.45 -33.44
N ALA A 25 -1.36 -3.89 -32.61
CA ALA A 25 -2.09 -5.14 -32.79
C ALA A 25 -2.86 -5.17 -34.13
N GLY A 26 -3.39 -4.02 -34.55
CA GLY A 26 -4.03 -3.86 -35.86
C GLY A 26 -3.07 -4.01 -37.06
N ARG A 27 -1.77 -3.77 -36.88
CA ARG A 27 -0.76 -3.95 -37.94
C ARG A 27 -0.23 -5.38 -38.05
N ILE A 28 -0.16 -6.12 -36.95
CA ILE A 28 0.41 -7.47 -36.92
C ILE A 28 -0.63 -8.51 -37.37
N THR A 29 -1.92 -8.22 -37.18
CA THR A 29 -3.00 -9.18 -37.45
C THR A 29 -3.53 -9.06 -38.87
N GLY A 30 -2.74 -9.49 -39.87
CA GLY A 30 -3.07 -9.43 -41.30
C GLY A 30 -4.25 -10.28 -41.78
N LYS A 31 -5.15 -10.76 -40.89
CA LYS A 31 -6.29 -11.63 -41.27
C LYS A 31 -7.49 -11.62 -40.32
N VAL A 32 -7.66 -10.57 -39.50
CA VAL A 32 -8.92 -10.35 -38.77
C VAL A 32 -9.54 -9.09 -39.34
N GLU A 33 -10.72 -9.23 -39.93
CA GLU A 33 -11.56 -8.14 -40.43
C GLU A 33 -11.99 -7.24 -39.26
N THR A 34 -11.07 -6.43 -38.77
CA THR A 34 -11.41 -5.34 -37.88
C THR A 34 -12.03 -4.25 -38.74
N SER A 35 -13.31 -3.96 -38.51
CA SER A 35 -14.13 -2.96 -39.23
C SER A 35 -13.70 -1.51 -38.93
N ILE A 36 -12.40 -1.27 -38.80
CA ILE A 36 -11.82 0.05 -38.54
C ILE A 36 -11.14 0.50 -39.84
N PRO A 37 -11.66 1.54 -40.51
CA PRO A 37 -11.05 2.10 -41.71
C PRO A 37 -9.56 2.41 -41.48
N PRO A 38 -8.68 2.10 -42.46
CA PRO A 38 -7.23 2.28 -42.32
C PRO A 38 -6.81 3.72 -41.98
N ASP A 39 -7.63 4.70 -42.37
CA ASP A 39 -7.41 6.11 -42.05
C ASP A 39 -7.60 6.41 -40.56
N LYS A 40 -8.49 5.68 -39.87
CA LYS A 40 -8.74 5.84 -38.42
C LYS A 40 -7.65 5.18 -37.57
N GLN A 41 -6.97 4.15 -38.07
CA GLN A 41 -5.88 3.49 -37.33
C GLN A 41 -4.68 4.42 -37.12
N LYS A 42 -4.36 5.27 -38.11
CA LYS A 42 -3.30 6.29 -37.98
C LYS A 42 -3.65 7.32 -36.91
N VAL A 43 -4.93 7.72 -36.83
CA VAL A 43 -5.42 8.71 -35.86
C VAL A 43 -5.32 8.15 -34.43
N LEU A 44 -5.66 6.87 -34.21
CA LEU A 44 -5.54 6.24 -32.89
C LEU A 44 -4.09 6.21 -32.38
N GLY A 45 -3.13 5.91 -33.25
CA GLY A 45 -1.71 5.93 -32.89
C GLY A 45 -1.21 7.33 -32.50
N ILE A 46 -1.65 8.37 -33.22
CA ILE A 46 -1.31 9.77 -32.91
C ILE A 46 -1.93 10.18 -31.58
N ILE A 47 -3.20 9.86 -31.34
CA ILE A 47 -3.89 10.16 -30.06
C ILE A 47 -3.16 9.47 -28.90
N GLY A 48 -2.79 8.19 -29.04
CA GLY A 48 -2.05 7.46 -28.03
C GLY A 48 -0.68 8.10 -27.70
N ALA A 49 0.07 8.52 -28.73
CA ALA A 49 1.34 9.21 -28.54
C ALA A 49 1.19 10.57 -27.84
N VAL A 50 0.18 11.37 -28.21
CA VAL A 50 -0.10 12.66 -27.57
C VAL A 50 -0.47 12.49 -26.10
N LEU A 51 -1.33 11.52 -25.77
CA LEU A 51 -1.72 11.22 -24.39
C LEU A 51 -0.53 10.76 -23.54
N LEU A 52 0.35 9.94 -24.12
CA LEU A 52 1.57 9.48 -23.45
C LEU A 52 2.53 10.64 -23.12
N VAL A 53 2.75 11.54 -24.08
CA VAL A 53 3.61 12.73 -23.89
C VAL A 53 3.02 13.68 -22.85
N LEU A 54 1.71 13.95 -22.90
CA LEU A 54 1.03 14.79 -21.92
C LEU A 54 1.09 14.18 -20.51
N GLY A 55 0.84 12.87 -20.37
CA GLY A 55 0.95 12.17 -19.10
C GLY A 55 2.37 12.23 -18.52
N LEU A 56 3.41 12.07 -19.34
CA LEU A 56 4.81 12.18 -18.92
C LEU A 56 5.17 13.62 -18.51
N THR A 57 4.79 14.63 -19.29
CA THR A 57 5.10 16.05 -18.96
C THR A 57 4.38 16.53 -17.69
N ALA A 58 3.16 16.05 -17.43
CA ALA A 58 2.44 16.32 -16.18
C ALA A 58 3.04 15.54 -14.98
N SER A 59 3.69 14.40 -15.24
CA SER A 59 4.35 13.59 -14.22
C SER A 59 5.74 14.12 -13.83
N THR A 60 6.51 14.72 -14.75
CA THR A 60 7.86 15.24 -14.48
C THR A 60 7.87 16.66 -13.88
N GLY A 61 6.96 16.95 -12.94
CA GLY A 61 6.75 18.28 -12.37
C GLY A 61 8.02 19.10 -12.17
N ILE A 62 8.24 20.10 -13.04
CA ILE A 62 9.08 21.25 -12.72
C ILE A 62 8.31 22.05 -11.66
N PHE A 63 8.34 21.53 -10.44
CA PHE A 63 7.80 22.15 -9.25
C PHE A 63 8.88 23.10 -8.74
N ILE A 64 8.77 24.37 -9.11
CA ILE A 64 9.50 25.45 -8.44
C ILE A 64 8.73 25.72 -7.14
N PRO A 65 9.24 25.35 -5.96
CA PRO A 65 8.59 25.73 -4.72
C PRO A 65 8.67 27.27 -4.57
N PRO A 66 7.57 27.95 -4.21
CA PRO A 66 7.67 29.34 -3.78
C PRO A 66 8.38 29.40 -2.42
N ASP A 67 9.44 30.20 -2.34
CA ASP A 67 10.07 30.63 -1.09
C ASP A 67 9.03 31.32 -0.20
N ASN A 68 8.42 30.57 0.72
CA ASN A 68 7.58 31.18 1.75
C ASN A 68 8.43 31.55 2.97
N ARG A 69 9.27 32.58 2.78
CA ARG A 69 9.93 33.31 3.85
C ARG A 69 8.96 34.38 4.33
N SER A 70 8.27 34.13 5.44
CA SER A 70 7.47 35.14 6.13
C SER A 70 7.66 35.04 7.64
N ASN A 71 8.65 35.80 8.09
CA ASN A 71 8.64 36.70 9.25
C ASN A 71 8.17 36.18 10.61
N SER A 72 9.18 36.01 11.46
CA SER A 72 9.13 36.38 12.87
C SER A 72 8.54 37.78 13.05
N SER A 73 7.47 37.87 13.84
CA SER A 73 7.13 39.09 14.57
C SER A 73 6.73 38.71 15.99
N ASN A 74 7.71 38.77 16.88
CA ASN A 74 7.49 38.97 18.30
C ASN A 74 6.69 40.27 18.48
N SER A 75 5.47 40.18 18.98
CA SER A 75 4.82 41.29 19.67
C SER A 75 4.45 40.81 21.06
N THR A 76 5.24 41.25 22.04
CA THR A 76 4.96 41.20 23.47
C THR A 76 3.89 42.24 23.81
N PRO A 77 2.71 41.85 24.31
CA PRO A 77 1.87 42.76 25.06
C PRO A 77 2.25 42.67 26.55
N THR A 78 2.78 43.77 27.08
CA THR A 78 2.84 44.03 28.52
C THR A 78 1.42 44.16 29.05
N ALA A 79 0.92 43.13 29.73
CA ALA A 79 -0.35 43.17 30.45
C ALA A 79 -0.11 43.46 31.93
N THR A 80 -0.74 44.54 32.38
CA THR A 80 -0.86 45.04 33.76
C THR A 80 -1.44 43.97 34.70
N PRO A 81 -0.94 43.80 35.93
CA PRO A 81 -1.52 42.85 36.88
C PRO A 81 -2.86 43.38 37.43
N ILE A 82 -3.95 42.70 37.09
CA ILE A 82 -5.25 42.84 37.76
C ILE A 82 -5.35 41.71 38.79
N THR A 83 -5.20 42.07 40.06
CA THR A 83 -5.43 41.18 41.20
C THR A 83 -6.94 41.02 41.40
N THR A 84 -7.52 40.00 40.76
CA THR A 84 -8.84 39.47 41.13
C THR A 84 -8.64 38.01 41.54
N PRO A 85 -9.08 37.59 42.74
CA PRO A 85 -8.95 36.19 43.16
C PRO A 85 -9.87 35.32 42.30
N ILE A 86 -9.28 34.63 41.32
CA ILE A 86 -9.94 33.60 40.53
C ILE A 86 -10.00 32.35 41.42
N ALA A 87 -11.21 31.88 41.70
CA ALA A 87 -11.43 30.59 42.34
C ALA A 87 -10.79 29.48 41.48
N ILE A 88 -9.83 28.76 42.07
CA ILE A 88 -9.12 27.65 41.46
C ILE A 88 -10.14 26.54 41.22
N ALA A 89 -10.68 26.45 40.01
CA ALA A 89 -11.40 25.27 39.58
C ALA A 89 -10.38 24.13 39.39
N THR A 90 -10.42 23.17 40.29
CA THR A 90 -9.67 21.90 40.18
C THR A 90 -10.09 21.21 38.88
N VAL A 91 -9.28 21.37 37.83
CA VAL A 91 -9.44 20.61 36.59
C VAL A 91 -9.00 19.17 36.87
N THR A 92 -9.95 18.29 37.17
CA THR A 92 -9.71 16.85 37.21
C THR A 92 -9.26 16.42 35.81
N PRO A 93 -8.04 15.88 35.62
CA PRO A 93 -7.60 15.41 34.31
C PRO A 93 -8.52 14.28 33.87
N ILE A 94 -9.24 14.47 32.76
CA ILE A 94 -9.99 13.41 32.09
C ILE A 94 -8.93 12.46 31.52
N ALA A 95 -8.68 11.35 32.22
CA ALA A 95 -7.88 10.27 31.71
C ALA A 95 -8.57 9.72 30.45
N THR A 96 -8.04 10.05 29.27
CA THR A 96 -8.49 9.45 28.02
C THR A 96 -8.14 7.97 28.07
N ALA A 97 -9.16 7.12 28.24
CA ALA A 97 -8.99 5.68 28.17
C ALA A 97 -8.41 5.32 26.80
N THR A 98 -7.12 4.98 26.76
CA THR A 98 -6.45 4.53 25.54
C THR A 98 -7.02 3.15 25.22
N SER A 99 -7.83 3.06 24.17
CA SER A 99 -8.38 1.78 23.72
C SER A 99 -7.22 0.85 23.33
N PRO A 100 -7.19 -0.40 23.84
CA PRO A 100 -6.10 -1.33 23.54
C PRO A 100 -6.05 -1.62 22.03
N LEU A 101 -4.84 -1.76 21.50
CA LEU A 101 -4.63 -2.15 20.11
C LEU A 101 -5.16 -3.56 19.88
N ASN A 102 -6.06 -3.73 18.92
CA ASN A 102 -6.55 -5.02 18.48
C ASN A 102 -6.53 -5.08 16.94
N ILE A 103 -5.91 -6.13 16.41
CA ILE A 103 -5.83 -6.40 14.98
C ILE A 103 -6.21 -7.87 14.79
N THR A 104 -7.22 -8.15 13.97
CA THR A 104 -7.73 -9.51 13.76
C THR A 104 -7.88 -9.79 12.27
N ILE A 105 -7.47 -10.99 11.83
CA ILE A 105 -7.76 -11.46 10.48
C ILE A 105 -9.19 -12.02 10.46
N THR A 106 -10.03 -11.54 9.55
CA THR A 106 -11.42 -11.99 9.39
C THR A 106 -11.65 -12.85 8.17
N SER A 107 -10.82 -12.69 7.14
CA SER A 107 -10.80 -13.55 5.95
C SER A 107 -9.37 -13.64 5.42
N PRO A 108 -8.91 -14.83 4.99
CA PRO A 108 -9.58 -16.13 5.10
C PRO A 108 -9.72 -16.60 6.55
N LYS A 109 -10.47 -17.69 6.78
CA LYS A 109 -10.62 -18.34 8.09
C LYS A 109 -9.56 -19.42 8.31
N GLU A 110 -9.37 -19.81 9.56
CA GLU A 110 -8.51 -20.95 9.92
C GLU A 110 -8.92 -22.22 9.15
N GLY A 111 -7.96 -22.85 8.48
CA GLY A 111 -8.12 -24.06 7.70
C GLY A 111 -8.77 -23.88 6.32
N GLU A 112 -9.11 -22.65 5.93
CA GLU A 112 -9.78 -22.39 4.65
C GLU A 112 -8.88 -22.76 3.46
N ILE A 113 -9.50 -23.33 2.42
CA ILE A 113 -8.83 -23.62 1.15
C ILE A 113 -8.89 -22.36 0.29
N VAL A 114 -7.73 -21.89 -0.16
CA VAL A 114 -7.60 -20.59 -0.83
C VAL A 114 -6.83 -20.69 -2.16
N PRO A 115 -7.18 -19.86 -3.16
CA PRO A 115 -6.46 -19.80 -4.43
C PRO A 115 -5.05 -19.20 -4.26
N VAL A 116 -4.24 -19.23 -5.32
CA VAL A 116 -2.88 -18.66 -5.31
C VAL A 116 -2.89 -17.17 -4.95
N SER A 117 -3.85 -16.42 -5.48
CA SER A 117 -4.00 -14.99 -5.22
C SER A 117 -5.17 -14.82 -4.26
N THR A 118 -4.88 -14.53 -2.99
CA THR A 118 -5.90 -14.44 -1.93
C THR A 118 -5.91 -13.06 -1.29
N LEU A 119 -7.08 -12.44 -1.22
CA LEU A 119 -7.30 -11.23 -0.46
C LEU A 119 -7.40 -11.58 1.02
N ILE A 120 -6.50 -11.03 1.83
CA ILE A 120 -6.52 -11.17 3.28
C ILE A 120 -7.10 -9.88 3.84
N SER A 121 -8.11 -9.98 4.69
CA SER A 121 -8.78 -8.83 5.29
C SER A 121 -9.02 -9.03 6.78
N GLY A 122 -9.22 -7.93 7.48
CA GLY A 122 -9.38 -7.94 8.91
C GLY A 122 -9.93 -6.66 9.50
N THR A 123 -10.05 -6.68 10.82
CA THR A 123 -10.47 -5.55 11.63
C THR A 123 -9.32 -4.98 12.43
N PHE A 124 -9.47 -3.71 12.78
CA PHE A 124 -8.51 -2.90 13.51
C PHE A 124 -9.23 -2.00 14.52
N SER A 125 -8.72 -1.94 15.74
CA SER A 125 -9.11 -0.93 16.73
C SER A 125 -7.92 -0.49 17.60
N GLY A 126 -8.02 0.69 18.20
CA GLY A 126 -6.93 1.30 18.97
C GLY A 126 -5.99 2.15 18.10
N LYS A 127 -4.74 2.28 18.52
CA LYS A 127 -3.71 3.08 17.84
C LYS A 127 -2.45 2.24 17.63
N ILE A 128 -1.94 2.21 16.40
CA ILE A 128 -0.61 1.63 16.12
C ILE A 128 0.42 2.51 16.84
N PRO A 129 1.34 1.95 17.65
CA PRO A 129 2.37 2.73 18.31
C PRO A 129 3.19 3.52 17.30
N GLU A 130 3.67 4.70 17.70
CA GLU A 130 4.52 5.51 16.84
C GLU A 130 5.81 4.75 16.47
N GLY A 131 6.23 4.84 15.22
CA GLY A 131 7.36 4.07 14.68
C GLY A 131 7.10 2.58 14.50
N GLN A 132 5.83 2.12 14.59
CA GLN A 132 5.43 0.77 14.22
C GLN A 132 4.60 0.76 12.94
N TYR A 133 4.78 -0.28 12.13
CA TYR A 133 4.15 -0.42 10.82
C TYR A 133 3.55 -1.81 10.66
N MET A 134 2.33 -1.87 10.11
CA MET A 134 1.57 -3.11 10.00
C MET A 134 1.83 -3.80 8.66
N TRP A 135 2.09 -5.10 8.73
CA TRP A 135 2.40 -5.94 7.58
C TRP A 135 1.74 -7.31 7.69
N VAL A 136 1.49 -7.92 6.53
CA VAL A 136 1.19 -9.35 6.43
C VAL A 136 2.42 -10.09 5.92
N VAL A 137 2.73 -11.20 6.60
CA VAL A 137 3.80 -12.13 6.21
C VAL A 137 3.23 -13.53 6.11
N ILE A 138 3.75 -14.29 5.15
CA ILE A 138 3.33 -15.66 4.88
C ILE A 138 4.50 -16.63 5.03
N ASN A 139 4.20 -17.79 5.62
CA ASN A 139 5.13 -18.91 5.73
C ASN A 139 4.44 -20.19 5.21
N PRO A 140 4.92 -20.82 4.14
CA PRO A 140 4.59 -22.22 3.90
C PRO A 140 5.13 -23.02 5.07
N GLN A 141 4.27 -23.72 5.82
CA GLN A 141 4.63 -24.37 7.09
C GLN A 141 5.74 -25.44 6.93
N LYS A 142 5.98 -25.91 5.71
CA LYS A 142 7.11 -26.78 5.35
C LYS A 142 8.48 -26.10 5.36
N ALA A 143 8.53 -24.77 5.41
CA ALA A 143 9.75 -23.97 5.32
C ALA A 143 9.99 -23.19 6.62
N ILE A 144 10.53 -23.86 7.64
CA ILE A 144 10.71 -23.27 8.98
C ILE A 144 11.57 -21.99 8.91
N GLY A 145 11.08 -20.91 9.53
CA GLY A 145 11.79 -19.63 9.64
C GLY A 145 11.88 -18.82 8.35
N LYS A 146 11.21 -19.24 7.28
CA LYS A 146 11.24 -18.61 5.96
C LYS A 146 9.94 -17.86 5.70
N TRP A 147 10.00 -16.53 5.59
CA TRP A 147 8.83 -15.67 5.50
C TRP A 147 8.86 -14.81 4.26
N TRP A 148 7.67 -14.46 3.79
CA TRP A 148 7.45 -13.59 2.64
C TRP A 148 6.48 -12.46 3.01
N PRO A 149 6.95 -11.21 3.12
CA PRO A 149 6.09 -10.04 3.20
C PRO A 149 5.15 -9.94 1.99
N GLN A 150 3.92 -9.48 2.21
CA GLN A 150 2.86 -9.43 1.19
C GLN A 150 2.29 -8.02 1.03
N GLY A 151 1.98 -7.64 -0.21
CA GLY A 151 1.16 -6.48 -0.61
C GLY A 151 1.55 -5.09 -0.09
N GLY A 152 2.65 -4.97 0.67
CA GLY A 152 3.17 -3.71 1.19
C GLY A 152 2.66 -3.36 2.59
N ARG A 153 3.11 -2.20 3.08
CA ARG A 153 2.64 -1.62 4.35
C ARG A 153 1.13 -1.37 4.33
N ILE A 154 0.46 -1.81 5.39
CA ILE A 154 -0.98 -1.69 5.55
C ILE A 154 -1.31 -0.46 6.40
N THR A 155 -2.26 0.36 5.93
CA THR A 155 -2.82 1.49 6.69
C THR A 155 -4.32 1.23 6.89
N PRO A 156 -4.74 0.83 8.11
CA PRO A 156 -6.16 0.59 8.38
C PRO A 156 -7.00 1.83 8.08
N LEU A 157 -8.17 1.62 7.48
CA LEU A 157 -9.15 2.66 7.18
C LEU A 157 -10.49 2.25 7.80
N ASN A 158 -11.09 3.15 8.59
CA ASN A 158 -12.40 2.91 9.23
C ASN A 158 -12.48 1.59 10.03
N GLY A 159 -11.40 1.24 10.71
CA GLY A 159 -11.32 0.02 11.52
C GLY A 159 -11.23 -1.28 10.71
N GLN A 160 -10.94 -1.18 9.41
CA GLN A 160 -10.75 -2.32 8.52
C GLN A 160 -9.42 -2.22 7.79
N TRP A 161 -8.93 -3.35 7.32
CA TRP A 161 -7.73 -3.42 6.51
C TRP A 161 -7.80 -4.64 5.59
N ASP A 162 -7.08 -4.58 4.47
CA ASP A 162 -6.94 -5.68 3.54
C ASP A 162 -5.60 -5.61 2.79
N VAL A 163 -5.19 -6.75 2.25
CA VAL A 163 -3.96 -6.90 1.46
C VAL A 163 -4.08 -8.09 0.52
N GLN A 164 -3.67 -7.90 -0.73
CA GLN A 164 -3.54 -9.00 -1.69
C GLN A 164 -2.26 -9.79 -1.41
N ALA A 165 -2.38 -11.11 -1.28
CA ALA A 165 -1.26 -11.99 -1.02
C ALA A 165 -1.17 -13.17 -1.99
N VAL A 166 0.04 -13.71 -2.14
CA VAL A 166 0.36 -14.85 -3.00
C VAL A 166 0.71 -16.07 -2.15
N MET A 167 -0.10 -17.11 -2.26
CA MET A 167 0.00 -18.38 -1.53
C MET A 167 0.87 -19.39 -2.31
N GLY A 168 2.16 -19.11 -2.41
CA GLY A 168 3.11 -19.97 -3.10
C GLY A 168 2.86 -20.08 -4.62
N VAL A 169 3.25 -21.21 -5.20
CA VAL A 169 3.11 -21.53 -6.64
C VAL A 169 2.27 -22.79 -6.86
N ASP A 170 2.09 -23.21 -8.12
CA ASP A 170 1.29 -24.40 -8.45
C ASP A 170 1.81 -25.71 -7.85
N GLN A 171 3.11 -25.79 -7.54
CA GLN A 171 3.70 -26.94 -6.85
C GLN A 171 3.36 -26.97 -5.35
N ASP A 172 2.78 -25.91 -4.80
CA ASP A 172 2.43 -25.79 -3.38
C ASP A 172 0.97 -26.17 -3.08
N LYS A 173 0.21 -26.69 -4.04
CA LYS A 173 -1.16 -27.18 -3.78
C LYS A 173 -1.21 -28.19 -2.63
N GLY A 174 -2.23 -28.06 -1.78
CA GLY A 174 -2.37 -28.80 -0.52
C GLY A 174 -1.40 -28.39 0.59
N THR A 175 -0.44 -27.48 0.34
CA THR A 175 0.47 -26.98 1.37
C THR A 175 -0.27 -26.04 2.32
N LYS A 176 -0.01 -26.19 3.61
CA LYS A 176 -0.48 -25.24 4.63
C LYS A 176 0.40 -24.01 4.66
N PHE A 177 -0.23 -22.84 4.66
CA PHE A 177 0.42 -21.54 4.81
C PHE A 177 -0.03 -20.91 6.11
N LYS A 178 0.93 -20.50 6.94
CA LYS A 178 0.68 -19.63 8.08
C LYS A 178 0.68 -18.18 7.59
N VAL A 179 -0.40 -17.48 7.85
CA VAL A 179 -0.57 -16.05 7.59
C VAL A 179 -0.51 -15.33 8.91
N MET A 180 0.31 -14.28 9.01
CA MET A 180 0.41 -13.47 10.23
C MET A 180 0.30 -12.00 9.90
N VAL A 181 -0.36 -11.26 10.80
CA VAL A 181 -0.28 -9.80 10.87
C VAL A 181 0.70 -9.43 11.96
N ILE A 182 1.70 -8.65 11.59
CA ILE A 182 2.80 -8.24 12.47
C ILE A 182 2.94 -6.73 12.50
N LEU A 183 3.49 -6.22 13.60
CA LEU A 183 4.01 -4.86 13.67
C LEU A 183 5.53 -4.92 13.66
N VAL A 184 6.13 -4.06 12.84
CA VAL A 184 7.58 -3.95 12.65
C VAL A 184 8.02 -2.50 12.88
N ASN A 185 9.29 -2.28 13.20
CA ASN A 185 9.85 -0.93 13.32
C ASN A 185 10.14 -0.32 11.93
N GLU A 186 10.63 0.92 11.91
CA GLU A 186 10.96 1.66 10.68
C GLU A 186 12.05 0.99 9.81
N THR A 187 13.07 0.41 10.44
CA THR A 187 14.15 -0.28 9.71
C THR A 187 13.62 -1.52 8.99
N ASP A 188 12.78 -2.30 9.66
CA ASP A 188 12.16 -3.49 9.10
C ASP A 188 11.06 -3.16 8.05
N ASP A 189 10.30 -2.07 8.25
CA ASP A 189 9.36 -1.53 7.24
C ASP A 189 10.10 -1.21 5.94
N GLN A 190 11.20 -0.46 6.04
CA GLN A 190 12.03 -0.10 4.90
C GLN A 190 12.64 -1.35 4.24
N HIS A 191 13.14 -2.30 5.03
CA HIS A 191 13.68 -3.56 4.52
C HIS A 191 12.63 -4.35 3.71
N TYR A 192 11.37 -4.38 4.17
CA TYR A 192 10.29 -5.07 3.45
C TYR A 192 9.90 -4.36 2.15
N PHE A 193 9.91 -3.02 2.11
CA PHE A 193 9.74 -2.29 0.86
C PHE A 193 10.84 -2.58 -0.15
N GLU A 194 12.10 -2.58 0.29
CA GLU A 194 13.24 -2.90 -0.56
C GLU A 194 13.19 -4.34 -1.07
N TYR A 195 12.79 -5.28 -0.20
CA TYR A 195 12.57 -6.67 -0.56
C TYR A 195 11.54 -6.81 -1.70
N LEU A 196 10.39 -6.16 -1.57
CA LEU A 196 9.35 -6.20 -2.60
C LEU A 196 9.81 -5.53 -3.90
N ALA A 197 10.43 -4.35 -3.82
CA ALA A 197 10.93 -3.62 -4.98
C ALA A 197 12.00 -4.42 -5.74
N LYS A 198 12.91 -5.09 -5.00
CA LYS A 198 13.90 -5.97 -5.59
C LYS A 198 13.25 -7.18 -6.23
N GLY A 199 12.28 -7.81 -5.57
CA GLY A 199 11.57 -8.96 -6.13
C GLY A 199 10.77 -8.64 -7.38
N GLU A 200 10.17 -7.46 -7.45
CA GLU A 200 9.49 -6.97 -8.65
C GLU A 200 10.46 -6.74 -9.81
N LYS A 201 11.64 -6.17 -9.51
CA LYS A 201 12.69 -5.93 -10.50
C LYS A 201 13.34 -7.23 -11.01
N ASP A 202 13.65 -8.15 -10.11
CA ASP A 202 14.45 -9.34 -10.40
C ASP A 202 13.58 -10.57 -10.74
N GLY A 203 12.26 -10.49 -10.52
CA GLY A 203 11.33 -11.62 -10.66
C GLY A 203 11.55 -12.72 -9.62
N SER A 204 12.23 -12.41 -8.51
CA SER A 204 12.64 -13.38 -7.49
C SER A 204 12.37 -12.87 -6.08
N TYR A 205 11.62 -13.66 -5.32
CA TYR A 205 11.23 -13.35 -3.94
C TYR A 205 11.83 -14.39 -3.00
N PRO A 206 13.14 -14.29 -2.65
CA PRO A 206 13.77 -15.24 -1.76
C PRO A 206 13.20 -15.10 -0.34
N ALA A 207 13.02 -16.21 0.37
CA ALA A 207 12.52 -16.13 1.74
C ALA A 207 13.47 -15.34 2.66
N ILE A 208 12.89 -14.57 3.57
CA ILE A 208 13.62 -13.82 4.60
C ILE A 208 13.22 -14.30 6.00
N PRO A 209 14.09 -14.17 7.03
CA PRO A 209 13.69 -14.40 8.41
C PRO A 209 12.71 -13.32 8.88
N LEU A 210 11.97 -13.59 9.97
CA LEU A 210 11.29 -12.51 10.68
C LEU A 210 12.32 -11.61 11.37
N PRO A 211 11.99 -10.32 11.57
CA PRO A 211 12.76 -9.44 12.43
C PRO A 211 12.99 -10.05 13.81
N ALA A 212 14.13 -9.73 14.43
CA ALA A 212 14.46 -10.22 15.76
C ALA A 212 13.44 -9.78 16.84
N ILE A 213 12.80 -8.62 16.61
CA ILE A 213 11.74 -8.09 17.46
C ILE A 213 10.48 -8.01 16.60
N VAL A 214 9.56 -8.95 16.79
CA VAL A 214 8.28 -8.97 16.08
C VAL A 214 7.13 -9.07 17.08
N ASN A 215 6.22 -8.09 17.02
CA ASN A 215 4.97 -8.17 17.74
C ASN A 215 3.97 -8.89 16.85
N THR A 216 3.83 -10.20 17.06
CA THR A 216 2.80 -10.99 16.37
C THR A 216 1.45 -10.70 17.00
N ILE A 217 0.53 -10.13 16.23
CA ILE A 217 -0.78 -9.69 16.74
C ILE A 217 -1.85 -10.76 16.52
N ASN A 218 -1.87 -11.32 15.31
CA ASN A 218 -2.84 -12.35 14.94
C ASN A 218 -2.26 -13.28 13.86
N SER A 219 -2.67 -14.54 13.86
CA SER A 219 -2.27 -15.50 12.83
C SER A 219 -3.34 -16.54 12.58
N ILE A 220 -3.40 -17.00 11.34
CA ILE A 220 -4.21 -18.13 10.91
C ILE A 220 -3.38 -19.08 10.04
N SER A 221 -3.86 -20.31 9.83
CA SER A 221 -3.37 -21.22 8.81
C SER A 221 -4.41 -21.41 7.72
N VAL A 222 -3.98 -21.44 6.45
CA VAL A 222 -4.83 -21.75 5.29
C VAL A 222 -4.21 -22.86 4.46
N ILE A 223 -4.98 -23.46 3.55
CA ILE A 223 -4.53 -24.54 2.66
C ILE A 223 -4.57 -24.01 1.22
N ARG A 224 -3.47 -24.14 0.49
CA ARG A 224 -3.46 -23.79 -0.93
C ARG A 224 -4.30 -24.79 -1.74
N GLU A 225 -5.23 -24.30 -2.56
CA GLU A 225 -6.05 -25.08 -3.50
C GLU A 225 -5.25 -25.80 -4.60
#